data_AF-A0A3D4ASA9-F1
#
_entry.id   AF-A0A3D4ASA9-F1
#
_cell.length_a   1.000
_cell.length_b   1.000
_cell.length_c   1.000
_cell.angle_alpha   90.00
_cell.angle_beta   90.00
_cell.angle_gamma   90.00
#
_symmetry.space_group_name_H-M   'P 1'
#
loop_
_entity.id
_entity.type
_entity.pdbx_description
1 polymer ?
#
loop_
_entity_poly.entity_id
_entity_poly.type
_entity_poly.pdbx_seq_one_letter_code
_entity_poly.pdbx_strand_id
1 'polypeptide(L)'
;MSHLPLLKKLVVICIAMFAFAFAMVPLYDVFCDITGLNGKPSLEQAQQSTLITENREVSVSFTTHAQSGAPFEVKSKEYSVDVKPGAMREVMFSAKN
;
A
#
# COMPACT_ATOMS: atom_id res chain seq x y z
N MET A 1 -18.18 -37.83 36.63
CA MET A 1 -18.52 -36.53 36.02
C MET A 1 -17.84 -36.46 34.66
N SER A 2 -18.59 -36.60 33.57
CA SER A 2 -18.01 -36.61 32.21
C SER A 2 -17.91 -35.17 31.69
N HIS A 3 -16.71 -34.61 31.65
CA HIS A 3 -16.45 -33.24 31.14
C HIS A 3 -16.32 -33.18 29.61
N LEU A 4 -16.55 -34.30 28.92
CA LEU A 4 -16.52 -34.44 27.47
C LEU A 4 -17.39 -33.42 26.69
N PRO A 5 -18.63 -33.07 27.10
CA PRO A 5 -19.40 -32.04 26.39
C PRO A 5 -18.80 -30.64 26.51
N LEU A 6 -18.12 -30.33 27.62
CA LEU A 6 -17.43 -29.05 27.82
C LEU A 6 -16.16 -28.99 26.96
N LEU A 7 -15.37 -30.07 26.96
CA LEU A 7 -14.18 -30.19 26.13
C LEU A 7 -14.50 -30.02 24.63
N LYS A 8 -15.57 -30.67 24.16
CA LYS A 8 -16.02 -30.54 22.76
C LYS A 8 -16.37 -29.09 22.40
N LYS A 9 -17.08 -28.36 23.28
CA LYS A 9 -17.41 -26.95 23.07
C LYS A 9 -16.16 -26.08 22.99
N LEU A 10 -15.21 -26.27 23.91
CA LEU A 10 -13.97 -25.50 23.94
C LEU A 10 -13.14 -25.72 22.66
N VAL A 11 -12.98 -26.97 22.22
CA VAL A 11 -12.24 -27.28 20.99
C VAL A 11 -12.90 -26.64 19.75
N VAL A 12 -14.22 -26.69 19.64
CA VAL A 12 -14.94 -26.04 18.53
C VAL A 12 -14.74 -24.53 18.54
N ILE A 13 -14.81 -23.89 19.71
CA ILE A 13 -14.58 -22.44 19.84
C ILE A 13 -13.14 -22.08 19.45
N CYS A 14 -12.14 -22.84 19.90
CA CYS A 14 -10.75 -22.60 19.50
C CYS A 14 -10.59 -22.64 17.99
N ILE A 15 -11.09 -23.69 17.32
CA ILE A 15 -11.02 -23.81 15.85
C ILE A 15 -11.73 -22.63 15.17
N ALA A 16 -12.91 -22.24 15.67
CA ALA A 16 -13.64 -21.10 15.14
C ALA A 16 -12.86 -19.78 15.27
N MET A 17 -12.17 -19.56 16.39
CA MET A 17 -11.34 -18.36 16.59
C MET A 17 -10.15 -18.32 15.62
N PHE A 18 -9.48 -19.46 15.38
CA PHE A 18 -8.39 -19.53 14.39
C PHE A 18 -8.91 -19.29 12.97
N ALA A 19 -10.04 -19.92 12.60
CA ALA A 19 -10.67 -19.70 11.31
C ALA A 19 -11.07 -18.24 11.12
N PHE A 20 -11.61 -17.59 12.16
CA PHE A 20 -11.97 -16.17 12.15
C PHE A 20 -10.74 -15.26 11.99
N ALA A 21 -9.65 -15.54 12.72
CA ALA A 21 -8.40 -14.78 12.60
C ALA A 21 -7.80 -14.90 11.19
N PHE A 22 -7.87 -16.08 10.56
CA PHE A 22 -7.46 -16.24 9.16
C PHE A 22 -8.37 -15.48 8.20
N ALA A 23 -9.69 -15.54 8.43
CA ALA A 23 -10.69 -14.85 7.61
C ALA A 23 -10.64 -13.31 7.74
N MET A 24 -10.04 -12.77 8.81
CA MET A 24 -9.87 -11.32 8.97
C MET A 24 -9.06 -10.70 7.82
N VAL A 25 -8.04 -11.37 7.29
CA VAL A 25 -7.21 -10.83 6.20
C VAL A 25 -8.06 -10.50 4.95
N PRO A 26 -8.77 -11.47 4.32
CA PRO A 26 -9.59 -11.16 3.16
C PRO A 26 -10.79 -10.26 3.48
N LEU A 27 -11.32 -10.31 4.71
CA LEU A 27 -12.38 -9.39 5.14
C LEU A 27 -11.89 -7.94 5.13
N TYR A 28 -10.68 -7.69 5.64
CA TYR A 28 -10.04 -6.37 5.60
C TYR A 28 -9.76 -5.92 4.18
N ASP A 29 -9.33 -6.82 3.29
CA ASP A 29 -9.11 -6.48 1.88
C ASP A 29 -10.40 -6.00 1.21
N VAL A 30 -11.49 -6.76 1.34
CA VAL A 30 -12.81 -6.37 0.79
C VAL A 30 -13.30 -5.05 1.37
N PHE A 31 -13.11 -4.83 2.68
CA PHE A 31 -13.46 -3.56 3.30
C PHE A 31 -12.64 -2.40 2.73
N CYS A 32 -11.32 -2.57 2.57
CA CYS A 32 -10.45 -1.56 1.96
C CYS A 32 -10.89 -1.26 0.51
N ASP A 33 -11.23 -2.28 -0.27
CA ASP A 33 -11.62 -2.13 -1.68
C ASP A 33 -12.94 -1.39 -1.83
N ILE A 34 -13.95 -1.68 -1.00
CA ILE A 34 -15.25 -1.01 -1.04
C ILE A 34 -15.16 0.45 -0.57
N THR A 35 -14.40 0.68 0.50
CA THR A 35 -14.29 2.02 1.12
C THR A 35 -13.26 2.92 0.45
N GLY A 36 -12.32 2.34 -0.32
CA GLY A 36 -11.16 3.03 -0.88
C GLY A 36 -10.12 3.44 0.16
N LEU A 37 -10.21 2.92 1.39
CA LEU A 37 -9.26 3.22 2.47
C LEU A 37 -7.89 2.61 2.16
N ASN A 38 -6.82 3.35 2.44
CA ASN A 38 -5.41 3.00 2.16
C ASN A 38 -5.01 2.90 0.67
N GLY A 39 -5.92 3.15 -0.28
CA GLY A 39 -5.59 3.34 -1.70
C GLY A 39 -4.57 2.34 -2.24
N LYS A 40 -4.80 1.03 -2.02
CA LYS A 40 -3.89 -0.03 -2.49
C LYS A 40 -3.63 0.20 -3.98
N PRO A 41 -2.38 0.50 -4.39
CA PRO A 41 -2.11 0.72 -5.79
C PRO A 41 -2.36 -0.57 -6.55
N SER A 42 -3.07 -0.47 -7.68
CA SER A 42 -3.17 -1.61 -8.59
C SER A 42 -1.75 -1.98 -9.05
N LEU A 43 -1.42 -3.26 -9.00
CA LEU A 43 -0.18 -3.78 -9.59
C LEU A 43 -0.30 -3.91 -11.12
N GLU A 44 -1.49 -3.72 -11.68
CA GLU A 44 -1.67 -3.64 -13.12
C GLU A 44 -1.09 -2.33 -13.65
N GLN A 45 -0.38 -2.44 -14.77
CA GLN A 45 0.17 -1.29 -15.44
C GLN A 45 -0.98 -0.41 -15.97
N ALA A 46 -1.10 0.81 -15.44
CA ALA A 46 -2.08 1.76 -15.91
C ALA A 46 -1.82 2.11 -17.39
N GLN A 47 -2.89 2.21 -18.17
CA GLN A 47 -2.80 2.66 -19.56
C GLN A 47 -2.35 4.13 -19.57
N GLN A 48 -1.40 4.47 -20.43
CA GLN A 48 -0.91 5.84 -20.56
C GLN A 48 -2.08 6.75 -20.99
N SER A 49 -2.31 7.83 -20.25
CA SER A 49 -3.32 8.82 -20.62
C SER A 49 -2.91 9.51 -21.93
N THR A 50 -3.82 9.56 -22.90
CA THR A 50 -3.68 10.37 -24.11
C THR A 50 -4.09 11.82 -23.93
N LEU A 51 -4.68 12.16 -22.77
CA LEU A 51 -5.20 13.49 -22.46
C LEU A 51 -4.45 14.09 -21.28
N ILE A 52 -4.18 15.40 -21.37
CA ILE A 52 -3.61 16.21 -20.29
C ILE A 52 -4.73 17.06 -19.69
N THR A 53 -4.89 17.02 -18.36
CA THR A 53 -5.87 17.84 -17.66
C THR A 53 -5.26 19.19 -17.29
N GLU A 54 -5.51 20.21 -18.12
CA GLU A 54 -4.90 21.54 -17.96
C GLU A 54 -5.39 22.32 -16.74
N ASN A 55 -6.64 22.09 -16.30
CA ASN A 55 -7.29 22.83 -15.21
C ASN A 55 -7.00 22.26 -13.81
N ARG A 56 -6.08 21.29 -13.69
CA ARG A 56 -5.71 20.69 -12.41
C ARG A 56 -4.20 20.57 -12.29
N GLU A 57 -3.66 21.11 -11.20
CA GLU A 57 -2.27 20.99 -10.81
C GLU A 57 -2.17 20.07 -9.59
N VAL A 58 -1.16 19.18 -9.59
CA VAL A 58 -0.89 18.24 -8.51
C VAL A 58 0.58 18.38 -8.13
N SER A 59 0.85 18.69 -6.86
CA SER A 59 2.21 18.70 -6.35
C SER A 59 2.64 17.30 -5.95
N VAL A 60 3.81 16.87 -6.43
CA VAL A 60 4.42 15.58 -6.15
C VAL A 60 5.75 15.81 -5.46
N SER A 61 5.86 15.37 -4.21
CA SER A 61 7.09 15.49 -3.42
C SER A 61 7.85 14.16 -3.38
N PHE A 62 9.18 14.25 -3.47
CA PHE A 62 10.09 13.11 -3.51
C PHE A 62 10.89 13.01 -2.22
N THR A 63 10.59 12.00 -1.41
CA THR A 63 11.36 11.67 -0.22
C THR A 63 12.41 10.61 -0.54
N THR A 64 13.68 10.93 -0.33
CA THR A 64 14.79 9.97 -0.48
C THR A 64 15.32 9.57 0.89
N HIS A 65 15.34 8.26 1.16
CA HIS A 65 15.88 7.69 2.37
C HIS A 65 16.78 6.49 2.02
N ALA A 66 18.01 6.48 2.53
CA ALA A 66 18.89 5.31 2.50
C ALA A 66 18.90 4.61 3.87
N GLN A 67 18.79 3.29 3.91
CA GLN A 67 18.76 2.54 5.16
C GLN A 67 20.06 2.75 5.96
N SER A 68 19.99 2.74 7.30
CA SER A 68 21.19 2.86 8.14
C SER A 68 22.20 1.75 7.79
N GLY A 69 23.44 2.14 7.50
CA GLY A 69 24.50 1.23 7.04
C GLY A 69 24.61 1.06 5.52
N ALA A 70 23.73 1.69 4.72
CA ALA A 70 23.89 1.72 3.27
C ALA A 70 25.21 2.45 2.91
N PRO A 71 26.06 1.89 2.03
CA PRO A 71 27.34 2.50 1.64
C PRO A 71 27.15 3.61 0.58
N PHE A 72 25.96 4.20 0.52
CA PHE A 72 25.60 5.20 -0.48
C PHE A 72 24.53 6.16 0.05
N GLU A 73 24.59 7.40 -0.41
CA GLU A 73 23.57 8.43 -0.22
C GLU A 73 22.73 8.56 -1.50
N VAL A 74 21.41 8.64 -1.34
CA VAL A 74 20.46 8.92 -2.44
C VAL A 74 19.77 10.25 -2.18
N LYS A 75 19.74 11.13 -3.18
CA LYS A 75 19.05 12.42 -3.12
C LYS A 75 18.24 12.64 -4.39
N SER A 76 17.06 13.23 -4.24
CA SER A 76 16.34 13.80 -5.38
C SER A 76 17.01 15.13 -5.78
N LYS A 77 17.14 15.40 -7.07
CA LYS A 77 17.60 16.72 -7.54
C LYS A 77 16.55 17.81 -7.28
N GLU A 78 15.28 17.46 -7.38
CA GLU A 78 14.14 18.35 -7.11
C GLU A 78 13.28 17.71 -6.01
N TYR A 79 13.05 18.42 -4.90
CA TYR A 79 12.27 17.86 -3.78
C TYR A 79 10.78 17.77 -4.09
N SER A 80 10.23 18.68 -4.90
CA SER A 80 8.84 18.66 -5.33
C SER A 80 8.73 19.18 -6.74
N VAL A 81 7.75 18.67 -7.48
CA VAL A 81 7.36 19.16 -8.82
C VAL A 81 5.86 19.32 -8.87
N ASP A 82 5.39 20.36 -9.55
CA ASP A 82 3.98 20.50 -9.87
C ASP A 82 3.74 19.92 -11.28
N VAL A 83 2.76 19.03 -11.37
CA VAL A 83 2.42 18.31 -12.60
C VAL A 83 0.95 18.41 -12.92
N LYS A 84 0.65 18.37 -14.21
CA LYS A 84 -0.71 18.20 -14.72
C LYS A 84 -0.96 16.71 -14.93
N PRO A 85 -2.06 16.14 -14.41
CA PRO A 85 -2.40 14.74 -14.65
C PRO A 85 -2.40 14.40 -16.14
N GLY A 86 -1.66 13.34 -16.51
CA GLY A 86 -1.48 12.89 -17.89
C GLY A 86 -0.26 13.49 -18.61
N ALA A 87 0.36 14.55 -18.09
CA ALA A 87 1.60 15.09 -18.64
C ALA A 87 2.82 14.31 -18.16
N MET A 88 3.79 14.09 -19.06
CA MET A 88 5.07 13.48 -18.70
C MET A 88 6.01 14.53 -18.10
N ARG A 89 6.63 14.21 -16.96
CA ARG A 89 7.64 15.02 -16.29
C ARG A 89 8.85 14.15 -15.99
N GLU A 90 10.02 14.56 -16.48
CA GLU A 90 11.29 13.92 -16.12
C GLU A 90 11.74 14.40 -14.74
N VAL A 91 12.18 13.47 -13.91
CA VAL A 91 12.73 13.73 -12.57
C VAL A 91 14.03 12.96 -12.40
N MET A 92 15.02 13.59 -11.79
CA MET A 92 16.36 13.04 -11.66
C MET A 92 16.71 12.77 -10.20
N PHE A 93 17.29 11.60 -9.96
CA PHE A 93 17.88 11.22 -8.68
C PHE A 93 19.39 11.07 -8.83
N SER A 94 20.13 11.36 -7.77
CA SER A 94 21.57 11.07 -7.68
C SER A 94 21.82 10.05 -6.57
N ALA A 95 22.76 9.14 -6.82
CA ALA A 95 23.27 8.20 -5.84
C ALA A 95 24.80 8.28 -5.83
N LYS A 96 25.41 8.35 -4.64
CA LYS A 96 26.87 8.45 -4.45
C LYS A 96 27.32 7.60 -3.27
N ASN A 97 28.47 6.94 -3.40
CA ASN A 97 29.16 6.20 -2.34
C ASN A 97 30.21 7.08 -1.63
#